data_AF-H9FGP0-F1
#
_entry.id   AF-H9FGP0-F1
#
_cell.length_a   1.000
_cell.length_b   1.000
_cell.length_c   1.000
_cell.angle_alpha   90.00
_cell.angle_beta   90.00
_cell.angle_gamma   90.00
#
_symmetry.space_group_name_H-M   'P 1'
#
loop_
_entity.id
_entity.type
_entity.pdbx_description
1 polymer ?
#
loop_
_entity_poly.entity_id
_entity_poly.type
_entity_poly.pdbx_seq_one_letter_code
_entity_poly.pdbx_strand_id
1 'polypeptide(L)' 'AGSGRSRSCCTFCGVLRRRALEEGARRVGATHIVTGHNADDMAETVLMNFLRGDAGRLARGGGLGSPGEEG' A
#
# COMPACT_ATOMS: atom_id res chain seq x y z
N ALA A 1 -11.47 7.91 -21.69
CA ALA A 1 -10.20 8.66 -21.80
C ALA A 1 -9.19 8.07 -20.81
N GLY A 2 -8.06 7.56 -21.29
CA GLY A 2 -7.03 6.96 -20.44
C GLY A 2 -5.76 6.72 -21.25
N SER A 3 -5.03 7.79 -21.54
CA SER A 3 -3.75 7.68 -22.26
C SER A 3 -2.78 6.83 -21.42
N GLY A 4 -2.00 5.93 -22.02
CA GLY A 4 -1.07 5.04 -21.30
C GLY A 4 -0.08 5.75 -20.35
N ARG A 5 0.13 7.06 -20.52
CA ARG A 5 0.90 7.93 -19.60
C ARG A 5 0.28 8.08 -18.21
N SER A 6 -1.04 7.99 -18.07
CA SER A 6 -1.69 8.12 -16.75
C SER A 6 -1.52 6.87 -15.89
N ARG A 7 -1.39 5.68 -16.49
CA ARG A 7 -1.09 4.45 -15.73
C ARG A 7 0.33 4.47 -15.17
N SER A 8 1.31 4.95 -15.94
CA SER A 8 2.68 5.05 -15.46
C SER A 8 2.84 6.07 -14.34
N CYS A 9 2.18 7.23 -14.42
CA CYS A 9 2.27 8.24 -13.36
C CYS A 9 1.71 7.75 -12.02
N CYS A 10 0.63 6.94 -12.02
CA CYS A 10 0.09 6.35 -10.79
C CYS A 10 1.05 5.34 -10.14
N THR A 11 1.76 4.55 -10.95
CA THR A 11 2.79 3.61 -10.44
C THR A 11 3.90 4.36 -9.70
N PHE A 12 4.42 5.44 -10.26
CA PHE A 12 5.47 6.24 -9.62
C PHE A 12 4.93 7.04 -8.42
N CYS A 13 3.74 7.64 -8.55
CA CYS A 13 3.09 8.39 -7.50
C CYS A 13 2.95 7.56 -6.23
N GLY A 14 2.47 6.31 -6.32
CA GLY A 14 2.30 5.44 -5.15
C GLY A 14 3.62 5.16 -4.40
N VAL A 15 4.71 4.91 -5.14
CA VAL A 15 6.04 4.66 -4.54
C VAL A 15 6.58 5.92 -3.87
N LEU A 16 6.51 7.06 -4.56
CA LEU A 16 7.02 8.33 -4.04
C LEU A 16 6.20 8.82 -2.83
N ARG A 17 4.88 8.69 -2.88
CA ARG A 17 3.97 9.08 -1.80
C ARG A 17 4.25 8.29 -0.52
N ARG A 18 4.41 6.96 -0.63
CA ARG A 18 4.77 6.13 0.53
C ARG A 18 6.09 6.58 1.16
N ARG A 19 7.14 6.74 0.34
CA ARG A 19 8.46 7.19 0.82
C ARG A 19 8.41 8.55 1.49
N ALA A 20 7.64 9.50 0.95
CA ALA A 20 7.49 10.83 1.55
C ALA A 20 6.82 10.76 2.92
N LEU A 21 5.82 9.89 3.10
CA LEU A 21 5.16 9.67 4.40
C LEU A 21 6.09 9.00 5.42
N GLU A 22 6.82 7.96 5.01
CA GLU A 22 7.80 7.27 5.86
C GLU A 22 8.91 8.23 6.33
N GLU A 23 9.45 9.02 5.42
CA GLU A 23 10.47 10.01 5.74
C GLU A 23 9.94 11.12 6.64
N GLY A 24 8.72 11.61 6.38
CA GLY A 24 8.03 12.57 7.25
C GLY A 24 7.85 12.04 8.66
N ALA A 25 7.38 10.80 8.80
CA ALA A 25 7.19 10.13 10.09
C ALA A 25 8.51 10.01 10.87
N ARG A 26 9.60 9.61 10.19
CA ARG A 26 10.93 9.52 10.79
C ARG A 26 11.43 10.86 11.31
N ARG A 27 11.22 11.95 10.56
CA ARG A 27 11.66 13.31 10.93
C ARG A 27 10.95 13.84 12.17
N VAL A 28 9.68 13.49 12.36
CA VAL A 28 8.88 13.93 13.51
C VAL A 28 8.88 12.94 14.67
N GLY A 29 9.62 11.83 14.55
CA GLY A 29 9.68 10.79 15.58
C GLY A 29 8.37 10.00 15.76
N ALA A 30 7.52 9.92 14.73
CA ALA A 30 6.28 9.16 14.78
C ALA A 30 6.56 7.65 14.68
N THR A 31 5.87 6.86 15.51
CA THR A 31 5.98 5.40 15.52
C THR A 31 5.00 4.72 14.57
N HIS A 32 3.94 5.42 14.16
CA HIS A 32 2.85 4.88 13.35
C HIS A 32 2.39 5.87 12.27
N ILE A 33 1.99 5.34 11.11
CA ILE A 33 1.36 6.10 10.02
C ILE A 33 -0.05 5.56 9.81
N VAL A 34 -1.05 6.43 9.94
CA VAL A 34 -2.45 6.08 9.69
C VAL A 34 -2.85 6.57 8.30
N THR A 35 -3.42 5.68 7.48
CA THR A 35 -3.89 6.01 6.12
C THR A 35 -5.40 5.77 6.03
N GLY A 36 -6.10 6.60 5.27
CA GLY A 36 -7.56 6.57 5.16
C GLY A 36 -8.11 5.57 4.12
N HIS A 37 -7.57 4.37 4.05
CA HIS A 37 -8.15 3.31 3.22
C HIS A 37 -9.40 2.75 3.90
N ASN A 38 -10.49 2.61 3.15
CA ASN A 38 -11.73 1.99 3.61
C ASN A 38 -11.70 0.46 3.42
N ALA A 39 -12.65 -0.23 4.05
CA ALA A 39 -12.87 -1.66 3.86
C ALA A 39 -13.10 -2.04 2.38
N ASP A 40 -13.79 -1.19 1.63
CA ASP A 40 -14.02 -1.43 0.20
C ASP A 40 -12.75 -1.32 -0.63
N ASP A 41 -11.83 -0.40 -0.31
CA ASP A 41 -10.53 -0.28 -0.98
C ASP A 41 -9.69 -1.56 -0.79
N MET A 42 -9.78 -2.14 0.41
CA MET A 42 -9.11 -3.39 0.77
C MET A 42 -9.75 -4.59 0.07
N ALA A 43 -11.08 -4.67 0.06
CA ALA A 43 -11.84 -5.72 -0.62
C ALA A 43 -11.59 -5.70 -2.14
N GLU A 44 -11.61 -4.52 -2.76
CA GLU A 44 -11.27 -4.31 -4.16
C GLU A 44 -9.84 -4.78 -4.45
N THR A 45 -8.89 -4.42 -3.60
CA THR A 45 -7.48 -4.82 -3.73
C THR A 45 -7.32 -6.34 -3.67
N VAL A 46 -7.96 -7.00 -2.71
CA VAL A 46 -7.93 -8.46 -2.55
C VAL A 46 -8.55 -9.13 -3.78
N LEU A 47 -9.73 -8.69 -4.21
CA LEU A 47 -10.41 -9.23 -5.38
C LEU A 47 -9.56 -9.08 -6.65
N MET A 48 -8.98 -7.91 -6.87
CA MET A 48 -8.12 -7.65 -8.03
C MET A 48 -6.87 -8.54 -8.04
N ASN A 49 -6.24 -8.77 -6.89
CA ASN A 49 -5.07 -9.63 -6.80
C ASN A 49 -5.44 -11.10 -6.99
N PHE A 50 -6.61 -11.52 -6.47
CA PHE A 50 -7.14 -12.86 -6.68
C PHE A 50 -7.41 -13.15 -8.16
N LEU A 51 -8.11 -12.25 -8.84
CA LEU A 51 -8.41 -12.38 -10.27
C LEU A 51 -7.16 -12.33 -11.16
N ARG A 52 -6.08 -11.68 -10.72
CA ARG A 52 -4.78 -11.67 -11.42
C ARG A 52 -3.93 -12.91 -11.14
N GLY A 53 -4.35 -13.79 -10.22
CA GLY A 53 -3.57 -14.95 -9.80
C GLY A 53 -2.30 -14.61 -9.00
N ASP A 54 -2.17 -13.38 -8.48
CA ASP A 54 -0.98 -12.91 -7.75
C ASP A 54 -1.09 -13.28 -6.26
N ALA A 55 -0.86 -14.57 -5.96
CA ALA A 55 -0.91 -15.10 -4.60
C ALA A 55 0.08 -14.41 -3.64
N GLY A 56 1.21 -13.91 -4.16
CA GLY A 56 2.20 -13.17 -3.37
C GLY A 56 1.67 -11.81 -2.88
N ARG A 57 0.81 -11.14 -3.65
CA ARG A 57 0.16 -9.89 -3.22
C ARG A 57 -1.01 -10.10 -2.25
N LEU A 58 -1.69 -11.24 -2.31
CA LEU A 58 -2.75 -11.57 -1.34
C LEU A 58 -2.20 -11.62 0.10
N ALA A 59 -1.01 -12.20 0.29
CA ALA A 59 -0.36 -12.30 1.60
C ALA A 59 0.05 -10.95 2.21
N ARG A 60 0.25 -9.92 1.38
CA ARG A 60 0.68 -8.57 1.83
C ARG A 60 -0.45 -7.55 1.91
N GLY A 61 -1.65 -7.92 1.44
CA GLY A 61 -2.81 -7.04 1.35
C GLY A 61 -3.60 -6.89 2.64
N GLY A 62 -3.28 -7.65 3.70
CA GLY A 62 -3.91 -7.51 5.01
C GLY A 62 -3.04 -6.67 5.94
N GLY A 63 -3.60 -5.66 6.59
CA GLY A 63 -3.00 -4.96 7.73
C GLY A 63 -2.87 -5.82 8.99
N LEU A 64 -2.61 -7.11 8.84
CA LEU A 64 -2.14 -7.96 9.92
C LEU A 64 -0.67 -7.65 10.06
N GLY A 65 -0.33 -6.95 11.16
CA GLY A 65 1.04 -6.58 11.48
C GLY A 65 1.99 -7.74 11.28
N SER A 66 3.22 -7.42 10.88
CA SER A 66 4.35 -8.29 11.17
C SER A 66 4.20 -8.76 12.62
N PRO A 67 4.29 -10.08 12.93
CA PRO A 67 4.55 -10.44 14.32
C PRO A 67 5.78 -9.64 14.71
N GLY A 68 5.69 -8.88 15.81
CA GLY A 68 6.87 -8.29 16.40
C GLY A 68 7.88 -9.41 16.59
N GLU A 69 9.07 -9.26 16.01
CA GLU A 69 10.24 -9.95 16.51
C GLU A 69 10.45 -9.43 17.94
N GLU A 70 9.96 -10.21 18.90
CA GLU A 70 10.43 -10.18 20.28
C GLU A 70 11.47 -11.30 20.38
N GLY A 71 12.75 -10.94 20.26
CA GLY A 71 13.87 -11.89 20.35
C GLY A 71 15.07 -11.50 19.49
#